data_AF-A0A1Y5FHX1-F1
#
_entry.id   AF-A0A1Y5FHX1-F1
#
_cell.length_a   1.000
_cell.length_b   1.000
_cell.length_c   1.000
_cell.angle_alpha   90.00
_cell.angle_beta   90.00
_cell.angle_gamma   90.00
#
_symmetry.space_group_name_H-M   'P 1'
#
loop_
_entity.id
_entity.type
_entity.pdbx_description
1 polymer ?
#
loop_
_entity_poly.entity_id
_entity_poly.type
_entity_poly.pdbx_seq_one_letter_code
_entity_poly.pdbx_strand_id
1 'polypeptide(L)'
;MKVLLPILVLFIASSIIHGAEKKKIIYRYKKYEKFDFEDLVIEGETGSPGDLSIAPRYQRKFKNKLPYRKNFNVEIRKGVERVR
;
A
#
# COMPACT_ATOMS: atom_id res chain seq x y z
N MET A 1 -4.14 -64.18 -7.60
CA MET A 1 -4.73 -63.10 -8.45
C MET A 1 -5.43 -61.97 -7.66
N LYS A 2 -5.71 -62.11 -6.35
CA LYS A 2 -6.42 -61.08 -5.57
C LYS A 2 -5.56 -59.88 -5.14
N VAL A 3 -4.24 -60.05 -5.09
CA VAL A 3 -3.25 -59.01 -4.71
C VAL A 3 -2.73 -58.17 -5.89
N LEU A 4 -2.99 -58.58 -7.14
CA LEU A 4 -2.60 -57.82 -8.33
C LEU A 4 -3.51 -56.60 -8.57
N LEU A 5 -4.79 -56.74 -8.23
CA LEU A 5 -5.79 -55.67 -8.38
C LEU A 5 -5.47 -54.42 -7.55
N PRO A 6 -5.13 -54.49 -6.25
CA PRO A 6 -4.83 -53.29 -5.46
C PRO A 6 -3.53 -52.60 -5.90
N ILE A 7 -2.55 -53.35 -6.41
CA ILE A 7 -1.28 -52.79 -6.89
C ILE A 7 -1.49 -51.99 -8.20
N LEU A 8 -2.36 -52.48 -9.08
CA LEU A 8 -2.74 -51.77 -10.30
C LEU A 8 -3.47 -50.46 -9.99
N VAL A 9 -4.37 -50.47 -9.01
CA VAL A 9 -5.10 -49.27 -8.56
C VAL A 9 -4.16 -48.23 -7.96
N LEU A 10 -3.14 -48.66 -7.22
CA LEU A 10 -2.14 -47.77 -6.64
C LEU A 10 -1.27 -47.09 -7.71
N PHE A 11 -0.98 -47.79 -8.82
CA PHE A 11 -0.20 -47.25 -9.94
C PHE A 11 -0.97 -46.23 -10.80
N ILE A 12 -2.29 -46.36 -10.88
CA ILE A 12 -3.15 -45.40 -11.60
C ILE A 12 -3.32 -44.10 -10.78
N ALA A 13 -3.29 -44.17 -9.45
CA ALA A 13 -3.44 -43.00 -8.59
C ALA A 13 -2.21 -42.06 -8.60
N SER A 14 -1.00 -42.57 -8.85
CA SER A 14 0.24 -41.79 -8.81
C SER A 14 0.51 -40.95 -10.07
N SER A 15 -0.16 -41.22 -11.19
CA SER A 15 0.00 -40.48 -12.44
C SER A 15 -0.81 -39.17 -12.51
N ILE A 16 -1.77 -38.96 -11.60
CA ILE A 16 -2.65 -37.77 -11.57
C ILE A 16 -1.93 -36.52 -11.03
N ILE A 17 -0.82 -36.69 -10.28
CA ILE A 17 -0.16 -35.59 -9.55
C ILE A 17 0.81 -34.76 -10.43
N HIS A 18 1.17 -35.24 -11.63
CA HIS A 18 2.24 -34.64 -12.45
C HIS A 18 1.77 -33.54 -13.43
N GLY A 19 0.52 -33.08 -13.36
CA GLY A 19 -0.07 -32.13 -14.32
C GLY A 19 -0.17 -30.67 -13.88
N ALA A 20 0.45 -30.26 -12.78
CA ALA A 20 0.45 -28.86 -12.35
C ALA A 20 1.55 -28.08 -13.07
N GLU A 21 1.42 -27.90 -14.39
CA GLU A 21 2.19 -26.88 -15.09
C GLU A 21 1.93 -25.55 -14.39
N LYS A 22 2.97 -25.00 -13.75
CA LYS A 22 2.92 -23.68 -13.12
C LYS A 22 2.64 -22.67 -14.24
N LYS A 23 1.35 -22.39 -14.49
CA LYS A 23 0.91 -21.38 -15.44
C LYS A 23 1.73 -20.12 -15.17
N LYS A 24 2.56 -19.73 -16.13
CA LYS A 24 3.38 -18.53 -16.03
C LYS A 24 2.44 -17.33 -16.02
N ILE A 25 2.09 -16.83 -14.83
CA ILE A 25 1.22 -15.67 -14.69
C ILE A 25 2.05 -14.44 -15.08
N ILE A 26 1.83 -13.93 -16.30
CA ILE A 26 2.45 -12.71 -16.78
C ILE A 26 1.54 -11.55 -16.38
N TYR A 27 1.87 -10.88 -15.27
CA TYR A 27 1.20 -9.65 -14.86
C TYR A 27 1.56 -8.55 -15.86
N ARG A 28 0.59 -8.12 -16.67
CA ARG A 28 0.73 -6.98 -17.58
C ARG A 28 -0.01 -5.79 -16.98
N TYR A 29 0.72 -4.71 -16.74
CA TYR A 29 0.11 -3.43 -16.35
C TYR A 29 -0.61 -2.83 -17.56
N LYS A 30 -1.83 -2.35 -17.36
CA LYS A 30 -2.59 -1.59 -18.36
C LYS A 30 -1.83 -0.29 -18.62
N LYS A 31 -1.29 -0.12 -19.84
CA LYS A 31 -0.36 0.98 -20.15
C LYS A 31 -1.06 2.33 -20.19
N TYR A 32 -2.26 2.41 -20.75
CA TYR A 32 -3.01 3.65 -20.88
C TYR A 32 -4.50 3.34 -20.82
N GLU A 33 -5.20 4.11 -20.00
CA GLU A 33 -6.65 4.15 -19.93
C GLU A 33 -7.05 5.58 -20.25
N LYS A 34 -7.84 5.76 -21.30
CA LYS A 34 -8.43 7.05 -21.61
C LYS A 34 -9.66 7.19 -20.72
N PHE A 35 -9.59 8.10 -19.76
CA PHE A 35 -10.73 8.48 -18.96
C PHE A 35 -11.51 9.51 -19.75
N ASP A 36 -12.76 9.17 -20.08
CA ASP A 36 -13.71 10.16 -20.53
C ASP A 36 -14.26 10.86 -19.29
N PHE A 37 -13.98 12.16 -19.18
CA PHE A 37 -14.38 12.96 -18.04
C PHE A 37 -15.80 13.53 -18.19
N GLU A 38 -16.41 13.43 -19.37
CA GLU A 38 -17.78 13.91 -19.59
C GLU A 38 -18.82 13.01 -18.89
N ASP A 39 -18.56 11.70 -18.81
CA ASP A 39 -19.41 10.72 -18.12
C ASP A 39 -19.02 10.49 -16.65
N LEU A 40 -18.04 11.24 -16.12
CA LEU A 40 -17.63 11.13 -14.72
C LEU A 40 -18.62 11.86 -13.81
N VAL A 41 -19.80 11.27 -13.61
CA VAL A 41 -20.74 11.71 -12.57
C VAL A 41 -20.16 11.31 -11.22
N ILE A 42 -19.49 12.28 -10.58
CA ILE A 42 -19.06 12.14 -9.20
C ILE A 42 -20.33 12.28 -8.37
N GLU A 43 -20.95 11.16 -8.00
CA GLU A 43 -21.90 11.11 -6.90
C GLU A 43 -21.11 11.45 -5.64
N GLY A 44 -21.03 12.75 -5.34
CA GLY A 44 -20.47 13.24 -4.10
C GLY A 44 -21.39 12.75 -2.99
N GLU A 45 -21.05 11.62 -2.36
CA GLU A 45 -21.60 11.32 -1.06
C GLU A 45 -21.31 12.55 -0.19
N THR A 46 -22.37 13.22 0.25
CA THR A 46 -22.34 14.41 1.13
C THR A 46 -21.81 14.06 2.53
N GLY A 47 -21.07 12.97 2.68
CA GLY A 47 -20.24 12.69 3.83
C GLY A 47 -18.89 13.32 3.55
N SER A 48 -18.67 14.54 4.06
CA SER A 48 -17.30 15.03 4.30
C SER A 48 -16.52 13.85 4.87
N PRO A 49 -15.38 13.43 4.29
CA PRO A 49 -14.57 12.42 4.93
C PRO A 49 -14.33 12.95 6.34
N GLY A 50 -14.85 12.22 7.33
CA GLY A 50 -14.63 12.56 8.73
C GLY A 50 -13.13 12.76 8.94
N ASP A 51 -12.78 13.60 9.91
CA ASP A 51 -11.41 14.03 10.18
C ASP A 51 -10.36 12.95 9.81
N LEU A 52 -9.66 13.17 8.68
CA LEU A 52 -8.58 12.30 8.19
C LEU A 52 -7.34 12.41 9.07
N SER A 53 -7.41 13.11 10.20
CA SER A 53 -6.34 13.17 11.17
C SER A 53 -6.05 11.77 11.69
N ILE A 54 -4.80 11.35 11.50
CA ILE A 54 -4.26 10.21 12.21
C ILE A 54 -4.25 10.55 13.70
N ALA A 55 -4.75 9.62 14.53
CA ALA A 55 -4.62 9.75 15.98
C ALA A 55 -3.16 10.09 16.31
N PRO A 56 -2.89 11.13 17.13
CA PRO A 56 -1.53 11.57 17.41
C PRO A 56 -0.76 10.38 17.98
N ARG A 57 0.11 9.80 17.14
CA ARG A 57 1.01 8.71 17.53
C ARG A 57 1.72 9.18 18.78
N TYR A 58 1.74 8.36 19.84
CA TYR A 58 2.43 8.68 21.09
C TYR A 58 3.80 9.26 20.77
N GLN A 59 3.92 10.59 20.84
CA GLN A 59 5.19 11.25 20.70
C GLN A 59 5.95 10.82 21.95
N ARG A 60 6.96 9.95 21.78
CA ARG A 60 7.91 9.67 22.86
C ARG A 60 8.37 11.04 23.32
N LYS A 61 8.00 11.43 24.55
CA LYS A 61 8.45 12.69 25.14
C LYS A 61 9.96 12.64 25.09
N PHE A 62 10.54 13.37 24.13
CA PHE A 62 11.98 13.38 23.96
C PHE A 62 12.53 14.01 25.24
N LYS A 63 13.28 13.21 26.02
CA LYS A 63 13.92 13.70 27.25
C LYS A 63 14.87 14.86 26.96
N ASN A 64 15.41 14.90 25.74
CA ASN A 64 16.29 15.95 25.29
C ASN A 64 15.48 17.17 24.82
N LYS A 65 15.53 18.26 25.59
CA LYS A 65 15.00 19.55 25.13
C LYS A 65 15.90 20.07 24.02
N LEU A 66 15.32 20.42 22.88
CA LEU A 66 16.07 21.09 21.83
C LEU A 66 16.66 22.40 22.40
N PRO A 67 17.89 22.76 21.98
CA PRO A 67 18.46 24.04 22.38
C PRO A 67 17.52 25.16 21.91
N TYR A 68 17.03 25.95 22.87
CA TYR A 68 16.18 27.09 22.59
C TYR A 68 16.96 28.38 22.84
N ARG A 69 16.73 29.39 21.99
CA ARG A 69 17.26 30.73 22.23
C ARG A 69 16.25 31.51 23.05
N LYS A 70 16.72 32.23 24.07
CA LYS A 70 15.88 33.12 24.88
C LYS A 70 15.40 34.35 24.09
N ASN A 71 16.17 34.77 23.10
CA ASN A 71 15.86 35.92 22.25
C ASN A 71 16.01 35.50 20.78
N PHE A 72 14.96 35.75 19.99
CA PHE A 72 14.88 35.43 18.56
C PHE A 72 14.72 36.70 17.70
N ASN A 73 14.79 37.90 18.31
CA ASN A 73 14.55 39.17 17.63
C ASN A 73 15.57 39.43 16.51
N VAL A 74 16.80 38.94 16.64
CA VAL A 74 17.86 39.10 15.63
C VAL A 74 17.54 38.31 14.37
N GLU A 75 17.09 37.06 14.52
CA GLU A 75 16.68 36.20 13.41
C GLU A 75 15.44 36.74 12.70
N ILE A 76 14.47 37.25 13.45
CA ILE A 76 13.29 37.92 12.90
C ILE A 76 13.70 39.13 12.07
N ARG A 77 14.58 40.00 12.60
CA ARG A 77 15.06 41.19 11.87
C ARG A 77 15.77 40.81 10.57
N LYS A 78 16.65 39.80 10.61
CA LYS A 78 17.33 39.25 9.41
C LYS A 78 16.37 38.60 8.41
N GLY A 79 15.24 38.08 8.87
CA GLY A 79 14.19 37.55 8.01
C GLY A 79 13.51 38.67 7.23
N VAL A 80 13.10 39.74 7.93
CA VAL A 80 12.46 40.91 7.33
C VAL A 80 13.39 41.63 6.34
N GLU A 81 14.68 41.77 6.67
CA GLU A 81 15.68 42.39 5.79
C GLU A 81 15.86 41.67 4.45
N ARG A 82 15.61 40.34 4.39
CA ARG A 82 15.72 39.55 3.16
C ARG A 82 14.49 39.60 2.25
N VAL A 83 13.36 40.09 2.75
CA VAL A 83 12.11 40.18 1.98
C VAL A 83 12.04 41.49 1.18
N ARG A 84 12.99 42.41 1.39
CA ARG A 84 13.10 43.69 0.70
C ARG A 84 14.16 43.65 -0.40
#